data_AF-A0A7R9TPW5-F1
#
_entry.id   AF-A0A7R9TPW5-F1
#
_cell.length_a   1.000
_cell.length_b   1.000
_cell.length_c   1.000
_cell.angle_alpha   90.00
_cell.angle_beta   90.00
_cell.angle_gamma   90.00
#
_symmetry.space_group_name_H-M   'P 1'
#
loop_
_entity.id
_entity.type
_entity.pdbx_description
1 polymer ?
#
loop_
_entity_poly.entity_id
_entity_poly.type
_entity_poly.pdbx_seq_one_letter_code
_entity_poly.pdbx_strand_id
1 'polypeptide(L)'
;APVAMGSADPIPPLPNDLAALKDEGNDYFRGGDFLKAASAYTKAIKTAGKDATERVELAPVFSNRSASFLKLNKVKQALSDADVCVKLRPEWEKGYFRRGCALEANDDDDGAMEAFELSLKHTPGGSNPEIAKKLKHLKKKSKPFVFPKAKNLATPDAPADPKAKAGPTGDARWLLTAKSPSEPVSARVDAVNAVGAWLSAHLEKILKRPAGDVAWFFEDQKVEAFLDAGVFDTMLDVLTHTVCAIIAAESGGGEDAKA
;
A
#
# COMPACT_ATOMS: atom_id res chain seq x y z
N ALA A 1 -25.75 -10.89 -6.24
CA ALA A 1 -25.16 -12.19 -6.65
C ALA A 1 -24.11 -11.90 -7.72
N PRO A 2 -22.88 -12.44 -7.65
CA PRO A 2 -21.95 -12.31 -8.75
C PRO A 2 -22.51 -13.15 -9.92
N VAL A 3 -22.63 -12.53 -11.09
CA VAL A 3 -23.05 -13.23 -12.30
C VAL A 3 -21.89 -14.15 -12.69
N ALA A 4 -22.01 -15.42 -12.35
CA ALA A 4 -21.21 -16.47 -12.95
C ALA A 4 -21.58 -16.51 -14.44
N MET A 5 -20.73 -15.92 -15.29
CA MET A 5 -20.85 -16.14 -16.73
C MET A 5 -20.37 -17.55 -17.03
N GLY A 6 -21.33 -18.47 -17.04
CA GLY A 6 -21.19 -19.76 -17.69
C GLY A 6 -21.04 -19.60 -19.20
N SER A 7 -20.40 -20.61 -19.81
CA SER A 7 -20.27 -20.87 -21.26
C SER A 7 -19.67 -19.73 -22.09
N ALA A 8 -18.42 -19.95 -22.51
CA ALA A 8 -17.61 -19.08 -23.35
C ALA A 8 -18.22 -18.88 -24.75
N ASP A 9 -19.18 -17.96 -24.88
CA ASP A 9 -19.43 -17.33 -26.16
C ASP A 9 -18.14 -16.64 -26.62
N PRO A 10 -17.74 -16.80 -27.89
CA PRO A 10 -16.52 -16.21 -28.39
C PRO A 10 -16.59 -14.69 -28.26
N ILE A 11 -15.54 -14.10 -27.66
CA ILE A 11 -15.43 -12.65 -27.51
C ILE A 11 -15.61 -11.99 -28.88
N PRO A 12 -16.59 -11.07 -29.04
CA PRO A 12 -16.82 -10.43 -30.31
C PRO A 12 -15.55 -9.67 -30.76
N PRO A 13 -15.26 -9.64 -32.06
CA PRO A 13 -14.14 -8.88 -32.57
C PRO A 13 -14.34 -7.39 -32.28
N LEU A 14 -13.25 -6.70 -32.00
CA LEU A 14 -13.25 -5.26 -31.86
C LEU A 14 -13.63 -4.62 -33.22
N PRO A 15 -14.64 -3.74 -33.29
CA PRO A 15 -15.02 -3.05 -34.53
C PRO A 15 -13.82 -2.39 -35.23
N ASN A 16 -13.83 -2.38 -36.56
CA ASN A 16 -12.67 -1.99 -37.38
C ASN A 16 -12.13 -0.58 -37.08
N ASP A 17 -13.02 0.37 -36.83
CA ASP A 17 -12.69 1.74 -36.45
C ASP A 17 -11.96 1.80 -35.09
N LEU A 18 -12.41 1.01 -34.12
CA LEU A 18 -11.77 0.91 -32.81
C LEU A 18 -10.46 0.11 -32.86
N ALA A 19 -10.40 -0.92 -33.72
CA ALA A 19 -9.20 -1.70 -33.96
C ALA A 19 -8.09 -0.86 -34.57
N ALA A 20 -8.40 -0.02 -35.55
CA ALA A 20 -7.45 0.92 -36.16
C ALA A 20 -6.87 1.89 -35.11
N LEU A 21 -7.71 2.46 -34.24
CA LEU A 21 -7.26 3.35 -33.16
C LEU A 21 -6.40 2.64 -32.10
N LYS A 22 -6.74 1.39 -31.79
CA LYS A 22 -5.91 0.54 -30.91
C LYS A 22 -4.56 0.26 -31.54
N ASP A 23 -4.52 -0.04 -32.84
CA ASP A 23 -3.27 -0.35 -33.55
C ASP A 23 -2.40 0.90 -33.71
N GLU A 24 -2.99 2.07 -34.00
CA GLU A 24 -2.30 3.37 -33.94
C GLU A 24 -1.68 3.60 -32.54
N GLY A 25 -2.43 3.33 -31.47
CA GLY A 25 -1.92 3.41 -30.10
C GLY A 25 -0.77 2.43 -29.83
N ASN A 26 -0.83 1.23 -30.41
CA ASN A 26 0.23 0.22 -30.29
C ASN A 26 1.51 0.70 -30.98
N ASP A 27 1.39 1.35 -32.14
CA ASP A 27 2.52 1.87 -32.89
C ASP A 27 3.21 3.02 -32.14
N TYR A 28 2.45 3.97 -31.59
CA TYR A 28 3.01 4.99 -30.70
C TYR A 28 3.66 4.39 -29.45
N PHE A 29 3.06 3.36 -28.85
CA PHE A 29 3.62 2.70 -27.68
C PHE A 29 4.96 2.04 -27.98
N ARG A 30 5.06 1.34 -29.12
CA ARG A 30 6.33 0.73 -29.58
C ARG A 30 7.37 1.80 -29.92
N GLY A 31 6.94 2.94 -30.44
CA GLY A 31 7.79 4.11 -30.69
C GLY A 31 8.21 4.89 -29.44
N GLY A 32 7.71 4.53 -28.25
CA GLY A 32 8.00 5.21 -26.98
C GLY A 32 7.22 6.52 -26.77
N ASP A 33 6.32 6.89 -27.68
CA ASP A 33 5.45 8.07 -27.53
C ASP A 33 4.20 7.70 -26.72
N PHE A 34 4.40 7.52 -25.41
CA PHE A 34 3.36 7.03 -24.52
C PHE A 34 2.18 8.00 -24.38
N LEU A 35 2.39 9.30 -24.58
CA LEU A 35 1.32 10.30 -24.55
C LEU A 35 0.41 10.16 -25.78
N LYS A 36 0.98 10.02 -26.98
CA LYS A 36 0.18 9.74 -28.18
C LYS A 36 -0.49 8.38 -28.11
N ALA A 37 0.18 7.37 -27.57
CA ALA A 37 -0.41 6.06 -27.33
C ALA A 37 -1.66 6.15 -26.44
N ALA A 38 -1.55 6.79 -25.27
CA ALA A 38 -2.68 7.00 -24.37
C ALA A 38 -3.82 7.82 -25.02
N SER A 39 -3.48 8.79 -25.86
CA SER A 39 -4.45 9.58 -26.63
C SER A 39 -5.21 8.71 -27.64
N ALA A 40 -4.52 7.87 -28.41
CA ALA A 40 -5.14 6.97 -29.39
C ALA A 40 -6.09 5.95 -28.72
N TYR A 41 -5.66 5.31 -27.64
CA TYR A 41 -6.55 4.41 -26.87
C TYR A 41 -7.74 5.15 -26.26
N THR A 42 -7.55 6.39 -25.82
CA THR A 42 -8.66 7.22 -25.31
C THR A 42 -9.65 7.56 -26.42
N LYS A 43 -9.18 7.83 -27.64
CA LYS A 43 -10.07 8.00 -28.81
C LYS A 43 -10.87 6.72 -29.05
N ALA A 44 -10.23 5.54 -29.05
CA ALA A 44 -10.94 4.27 -29.20
C ALA A 44 -12.05 4.08 -28.15
N ILE A 45 -11.74 4.34 -26.88
CA ILE A 45 -12.71 4.23 -25.78
C ILE A 45 -13.85 5.25 -25.92
N LYS A 46 -13.57 6.48 -26.37
CA LYS A 46 -14.60 7.49 -26.62
C LYS A 46 -15.51 7.14 -27.80
N THR A 47 -14.93 6.66 -28.91
CA THR A 47 -15.67 6.22 -30.09
C THR A 47 -16.57 5.03 -29.77
N ALA A 48 -16.15 4.17 -28.83
CA ALA A 48 -16.95 3.04 -28.38
C ALA A 48 -18.25 3.41 -27.64
N GLY A 49 -18.41 4.67 -27.21
CA GLY A 49 -19.62 5.18 -26.57
C GLY A 49 -19.61 5.08 -25.05
N LYS A 50 -20.76 5.39 -24.43
CA LYS A 50 -20.92 5.44 -22.96
C LYS A 50 -20.76 4.06 -22.30
N ASP A 51 -21.08 3.00 -23.02
CA ASP A 51 -21.04 1.62 -22.51
C ASP A 51 -19.66 0.98 -22.68
N ALA A 52 -18.63 1.76 -23.05
CA ALA A 52 -17.27 1.25 -23.28
C ALA A 52 -16.71 0.42 -22.11
N THR A 53 -17.07 0.76 -20.87
CA THR A 53 -16.63 0.01 -19.67
C THR A 53 -17.37 -1.31 -19.44
N GLU A 54 -18.31 -1.67 -20.31
CA GLU A 54 -19.09 -2.91 -20.28
C GLU A 54 -18.82 -3.79 -21.51
N ARG A 55 -18.10 -3.27 -22.50
CA ARG A 55 -17.76 -3.96 -23.76
C ARG A 55 -16.52 -4.82 -23.60
N VAL A 56 -16.71 -6.14 -23.55
CA VAL A 56 -15.67 -7.14 -23.26
C VAL A 56 -14.46 -7.06 -24.20
N GLU A 57 -14.70 -6.70 -25.47
CA GLU A 57 -13.73 -6.58 -26.54
C GLU A 57 -12.80 -5.36 -26.38
N LEU A 58 -13.14 -4.40 -25.51
CA LEU A 58 -12.30 -3.24 -25.20
C LEU A 58 -11.28 -3.50 -24.11
N ALA A 59 -11.32 -4.64 -23.41
CA ALA A 59 -10.34 -4.96 -22.38
C ALA A 59 -8.87 -4.82 -22.85
N PRO A 60 -8.47 -5.20 -24.08
CA PRO A 60 -7.14 -4.93 -24.62
C PRO A 60 -6.80 -3.44 -24.75
N VAL A 61 -7.79 -2.60 -25.08
CA VAL A 61 -7.61 -1.15 -25.22
C VAL A 61 -7.36 -0.51 -23.86
N PHE A 62 -8.17 -0.85 -22.85
CA PHE A 62 -7.94 -0.41 -21.46
C PHE A 62 -6.59 -0.93 -20.93
N SER A 63 -6.21 -2.17 -21.22
CA SER A 63 -4.95 -2.77 -20.79
C SER A 63 -3.73 -2.02 -21.34
N ASN A 64 -3.78 -1.63 -22.62
CA ASN A 64 -2.70 -0.89 -23.26
C ASN A 64 -2.67 0.58 -22.84
N ARG A 65 -3.84 1.19 -22.59
CA ARG A 65 -3.90 2.54 -22.01
C ARG A 65 -3.36 2.58 -20.58
N SER A 66 -3.68 1.58 -19.76
CA SER A 66 -3.10 1.39 -18.43
C SER A 66 -1.56 1.35 -18.49
N ALA A 67 -1.00 0.53 -19.38
CA ALA A 67 0.45 0.46 -19.57
C ALA A 67 1.05 1.80 -20.01
N SER A 68 0.37 2.55 -20.88
CA SER A 68 0.79 3.88 -21.33
C SER A 68 0.78 4.88 -20.17
N PHE A 69 -0.25 4.84 -19.32
CA PHE A 69 -0.32 5.68 -18.13
C PHE A 69 0.76 5.35 -17.11
N LEU A 70 1.14 4.09 -16.91
CA LEU A 70 2.29 3.74 -16.06
C LEU A 70 3.59 4.33 -16.59
N LYS A 71 3.81 4.30 -17.92
CA LYS A 71 4.98 4.92 -18.54
C LYS A 71 5.01 6.45 -18.40
N LEU A 72 3.85 7.06 -18.19
CA LEU A 72 3.68 8.50 -17.94
C LEU A 72 3.60 8.83 -16.44
N ASN A 73 3.86 7.87 -15.55
CA ASN A 73 3.73 8.02 -14.09
C ASN A 73 2.33 8.43 -13.61
N LYS A 74 1.28 8.11 -14.38
CA LYS A 74 -0.13 8.40 -14.07
C LYS A 74 -0.79 7.19 -13.40
N VAL A 75 -0.27 6.83 -12.23
CA VAL A 75 -0.58 5.57 -11.52
C VAL A 75 -2.08 5.38 -11.26
N LYS A 76 -2.78 6.38 -10.74
CA LYS A 76 -4.23 6.30 -10.45
C LYS A 76 -5.07 5.98 -11.69
N GLN A 77 -4.73 6.57 -12.84
CA GLN A 77 -5.43 6.32 -14.10
C GLN A 77 -5.10 4.93 -14.65
N ALA A 78 -3.85 4.49 -14.50
CA ALA A 78 -3.46 3.14 -14.86
C ALA A 78 -4.20 2.07 -14.06
N LEU A 79 -4.36 2.29 -12.75
CA LEU A 79 -5.09 1.38 -11.87
C LEU A 79 -6.57 1.32 -12.25
N SER A 80 -7.22 2.47 -12.46
CA SER A 80 -8.60 2.53 -12.91
C SER A 80 -8.84 1.76 -14.22
N ASP A 81 -7.94 1.91 -15.21
CA ASP A 81 -8.02 1.15 -16.46
C ASP A 81 -7.80 -0.35 -16.26
N ALA A 82 -6.89 -0.74 -15.35
CA ALA A 82 -6.63 -2.13 -15.04
C ALA A 82 -7.81 -2.81 -14.32
N ASP A 83 -8.49 -2.11 -13.41
CA ASP A 83 -9.70 -2.59 -12.75
C ASP A 83 -10.83 -2.80 -13.75
N VAL A 84 -10.98 -1.90 -14.75
CA VAL A 84 -11.91 -2.11 -15.86
C VAL A 84 -11.54 -3.37 -16.66
N CYS A 85 -10.25 -3.64 -16.90
CA CYS A 85 -9.84 -4.87 -17.59
C CYS A 85 -10.27 -6.13 -16.84
N VAL A 86 -10.08 -6.16 -15.52
CA VAL A 86 -10.48 -7.29 -14.65
C VAL A 86 -11.99 -7.43 -14.60
N LYS A 87 -12.74 -6.31 -14.56
CA LYS A 87 -14.21 -6.32 -14.63
C LYS A 87 -14.71 -6.89 -15.96
N LEU A 88 -14.14 -6.43 -17.08
CA LEU A 88 -14.53 -6.86 -18.42
C LEU A 88 -14.18 -8.32 -18.66
N ARG A 89 -12.96 -8.74 -18.31
CA ARG A 89 -12.48 -10.11 -18.53
C ARG A 89 -11.89 -10.70 -17.25
N PRO A 90 -12.73 -11.25 -16.36
CA PRO A 90 -12.30 -11.81 -15.08
C PRO A 90 -11.38 -13.02 -15.16
N GLU A 91 -11.26 -13.64 -16.33
CA GLU A 91 -10.38 -14.79 -16.56
C GLU A 91 -9.18 -14.46 -17.46
N TRP A 92 -8.94 -13.17 -17.74
CA TRP A 92 -7.87 -12.76 -18.64
C TRP A 92 -6.61 -12.38 -17.87
N GLU A 93 -5.53 -13.14 -18.09
CA GLU A 93 -4.29 -13.02 -17.31
C GLU A 93 -3.69 -11.61 -17.40
N LYS A 94 -3.76 -10.99 -18.57
CA LYS A 94 -3.19 -9.65 -18.81
C LYS A 94 -3.92 -8.54 -18.06
N GLY A 95 -5.21 -8.71 -17.76
CA GLY A 95 -5.97 -7.76 -16.95
C GLY A 95 -5.38 -7.65 -15.53
N TYR A 96 -5.27 -8.80 -14.87
CA TYR A 96 -4.63 -8.89 -13.55
C TYR A 96 -3.15 -8.49 -13.57
N PHE A 97 -2.41 -8.82 -14.64
CA PHE A 97 -1.02 -8.39 -14.77
C PHE A 97 -0.89 -6.86 -14.78
N ARG A 98 -1.76 -6.15 -15.51
CA ARG A 98 -1.78 -4.68 -15.49
C ARG A 98 -2.16 -4.14 -14.13
N ARG A 99 -3.13 -4.77 -13.45
CA ARG A 99 -3.53 -4.38 -12.09
C ARG A 99 -2.38 -4.51 -11.12
N GLY A 100 -1.65 -5.63 -11.13
CA GLY A 100 -0.45 -5.83 -10.32
C GLY A 100 0.64 -4.80 -10.60
N CYS A 101 0.90 -4.47 -11.87
CA CYS A 101 1.87 -3.42 -12.22
C CYS A 101 1.44 -2.03 -11.72
N ALA A 102 0.15 -1.73 -11.72
CA ALA A 102 -0.37 -0.45 -11.26
C ALA A 102 -0.37 -0.34 -9.73
N LEU A 103 -0.68 -1.43 -9.02
CA LEU A 103 -0.60 -1.51 -7.56
C LEU A 103 0.86 -1.43 -7.07
N GLU A 104 1.79 -2.12 -7.73
CA GLU A 104 3.23 -2.01 -7.45
C GLU A 104 3.73 -0.58 -7.63
N ALA A 105 3.25 0.14 -8.65
CA ALA A 105 3.57 1.55 -8.86
C ALA A 105 2.84 2.51 -7.89
N ASN A 106 1.82 2.02 -7.18
CA ASN A 106 1.09 2.73 -6.14
C ASN A 106 1.61 2.40 -4.73
N ASP A 107 2.75 1.70 -4.63
CA ASP A 107 3.35 1.20 -3.39
C ASP A 107 2.44 0.25 -2.59
N ASP A 108 1.41 -0.32 -3.21
CA ASP A 108 0.57 -1.38 -2.65
C ASP A 108 1.13 -2.74 -3.07
N ASP A 109 2.22 -3.14 -2.41
CA ASP A 109 2.94 -4.38 -2.72
C ASP A 109 2.10 -5.63 -2.43
N ASP A 110 1.25 -5.59 -1.39
CA ASP A 110 0.38 -6.72 -1.02
C ASP A 110 -0.72 -6.92 -2.07
N GLY A 111 -1.43 -5.86 -2.45
CA GLY A 111 -2.41 -5.90 -3.53
C GLY A 111 -1.76 -6.28 -4.87
N ALA A 112 -0.52 -5.84 -5.13
CA ALA A 112 0.22 -6.22 -6.32
C ALA A 112 0.55 -7.73 -6.35
N MET A 113 0.96 -8.32 -5.22
CA MET A 113 1.19 -9.75 -5.10
C MET A 113 -0.08 -10.54 -5.38
N GLU A 114 -1.21 -10.19 -4.76
CA GLU A 114 -2.50 -10.85 -5.01
C GLU A 114 -2.90 -10.78 -6.49
N ALA A 115 -2.77 -9.61 -7.11
CA ALA A 115 -3.09 -9.44 -8.53
C ALA A 115 -2.16 -10.29 -9.43
N PHE A 116 -0.87 -10.37 -9.14
CA PHE A 116 0.04 -11.21 -9.91
C PHE A 116 -0.21 -12.71 -9.70
N GLU A 117 -0.61 -13.15 -8.51
CA GLU A 117 -1.00 -14.55 -8.25
C GLU A 117 -2.28 -14.92 -9.01
N LEU A 118 -3.28 -14.04 -9.05
CA LEU A 118 -4.47 -14.21 -9.89
C LEU A 118 -4.11 -14.23 -11.38
N SER A 119 -3.18 -13.38 -11.82
CA SER A 119 -2.69 -13.38 -13.20
C SER A 119 -2.05 -14.73 -13.59
N LEU A 120 -1.24 -15.33 -12.72
CA LEU A 120 -0.68 -16.67 -12.94
C LEU A 120 -1.76 -17.75 -12.99
N LYS A 121 -2.76 -17.67 -12.10
CA LYS A 121 -3.89 -18.62 -12.07
C LYS A 121 -4.64 -18.68 -13.40
N HIS A 122 -4.76 -17.55 -14.09
CA HIS A 122 -5.44 -17.43 -15.38
C HIS A 122 -4.52 -17.57 -16.59
N THR A 123 -3.21 -17.79 -16.39
CA THR A 123 -2.26 -17.94 -17.49
C THR A 123 -2.45 -19.30 -18.18
N PRO A 124 -2.68 -19.35 -19.51
CA PRO A 124 -2.70 -20.60 -20.25
C PRO A 124 -1.35 -21.34 -20.14
N GLY A 125 -1.36 -22.57 -19.64
CA GLY A 125 -0.14 -23.34 -19.36
C GLY A 125 0.48 -23.11 -17.97
N GLY A 126 -0.14 -22.29 -17.12
CA GLY A 126 0.15 -22.21 -15.67
C GLY A 126 1.49 -21.59 -15.28
N SER A 127 2.25 -21.05 -16.23
CA SER A 127 3.54 -20.42 -15.96
C SER A 127 3.80 -19.22 -16.88
N ASN A 128 4.14 -18.09 -16.28
CA ASN A 128 4.62 -16.91 -16.98
C ASN A 128 5.89 -16.38 -16.27
N PRO A 129 7.07 -16.44 -16.92
CA PRO A 129 8.34 -16.01 -16.30
C PRO A 129 8.35 -14.55 -15.85
N GLU A 130 7.63 -13.66 -16.54
CA GLU A 130 7.56 -12.24 -16.19
C GLU A 130 6.81 -12.04 -14.87
N ILE A 131 5.66 -12.71 -14.72
CA ILE A 131 4.84 -12.63 -13.50
C ILE A 131 5.57 -13.28 -12.32
N ALA A 132 6.22 -14.43 -12.55
CA ALA A 132 7.02 -15.09 -11.52
C ALA A 132 8.19 -14.20 -11.03
N LYS A 133 8.84 -13.46 -11.94
CA LYS A 133 9.89 -12.50 -11.59
C LYS A 133 9.36 -11.33 -10.75
N LYS A 134 8.20 -10.78 -11.11
CA LYS A 134 7.49 -9.74 -10.35
C LYS A 134 7.18 -10.20 -8.93
N LEU A 135 6.56 -11.37 -8.78
CA LEU A 135 6.25 -11.96 -7.47
C LEU A 135 7.49 -12.20 -6.63
N LYS A 136 8.56 -12.73 -7.22
CA LYS A 136 9.83 -12.94 -6.51
C LYS A 136 10.45 -11.61 -6.05
N HIS A 137 10.33 -10.55 -6.86
CA HIS A 137 10.80 -9.22 -6.49
C HIS A 137 10.01 -8.65 -5.31
N LEU A 138 8.68 -8.69 -5.38
CA LEU A 138 7.81 -8.21 -4.30
C LEU A 138 7.99 -9.00 -3.01
N LYS A 139 8.06 -10.33 -3.08
CA LYS A 139 8.36 -11.20 -1.92
C LYS A 139 9.74 -10.96 -1.30
N LYS A 140 10.68 -10.35 -2.05
CA LYS A 140 11.98 -9.92 -1.52
C LYS A 140 11.87 -8.52 -0.89
N LYS A 141 11.09 -7.62 -1.48
CA LYS A 141 10.81 -6.25 -0.99
C LYS A 141 10.02 -6.29 0.32
N SER A 142 9.03 -7.17 0.43
CA SER A 142 8.18 -7.35 1.62
C SER A 142 8.83 -8.16 2.74
N LYS A 143 10.08 -8.64 2.57
CA LYS A 143 10.78 -9.29 3.69
C LYS A 143 10.92 -8.28 4.82
N PRO A 144 10.45 -8.60 6.04
CA PRO A 144 10.61 -7.69 7.17
C PRO A 144 12.10 -7.35 7.34
N PHE A 145 12.37 -6.07 7.59
CA PHE A 145 13.70 -5.60 7.95
C PHE A 145 14.18 -6.38 9.17
N VAL A 146 15.21 -7.20 9.00
CA VAL A 146 15.86 -7.91 10.09
C VAL A 146 16.93 -6.99 10.64
N PHE A 147 16.74 -6.48 11.86
CA PHE A 147 17.76 -5.68 12.53
C PHE A 147 19.11 -6.42 12.57
N PRO A 148 20.20 -5.83 12.04
CA PRO A 148 21.53 -6.33 12.29
C PRO A 148 21.79 -6.28 13.80
N LYS A 149 22.25 -7.37 14.40
CA LYS A 149 22.63 -7.38 15.82
C LYS A 149 23.68 -6.29 16.05
N ALA A 150 23.32 -5.28 16.83
CA ALA A 150 24.20 -4.17 17.15
C ALA A 150 25.45 -4.70 17.87
N LYS A 151 26.61 -4.53 17.23
CA LYS A 151 27.90 -4.61 17.90
C LYS A 151 28.43 -3.19 18.07
N ASN A 152 28.48 -2.76 19.32
CA ASN A 152 29.22 -1.62 19.87
C ASN A 152 29.03 -0.26 19.18
N LEU A 153 28.16 0.59 19.71
CA LEU A 153 28.29 2.05 19.58
C LEU A 153 28.26 2.69 20.97
N ALA A 154 29.36 3.35 21.33
CA ALA A 154 29.48 4.20 22.50
C ALA A 154 28.81 5.56 22.24
N THR A 155 28.20 6.15 23.27
CA THR A 155 27.61 7.49 23.26
C THR A 155 28.64 8.58 23.62
N PRO A 156 28.67 9.74 22.95
CA PRO A 156 29.29 10.96 23.48
C PRO A 156 28.27 11.85 24.21
N ASP A 157 28.70 12.37 25.36
CA ASP A 157 28.01 13.28 26.27
C ASP A 157 27.75 14.70 25.71
N ALA A 158 26.58 15.26 26.00
CA ALA A 158 26.39 16.69 26.31
C ALA A 158 25.02 16.95 27.00
N PRO A 159 24.90 17.94 27.93
CA PRO A 159 23.85 17.96 28.95
C PRO A 159 22.67 18.91 28.63
N ALA A 160 21.47 18.53 29.09
CA ALA A 160 20.22 19.28 28.95
C ALA A 160 19.89 20.16 30.18
N ASP A 161 19.31 21.34 29.91
CA ASP A 161 18.93 22.42 30.84
C ASP A 161 17.74 22.03 31.77
N PRO A 162 17.73 22.35 33.09
CA PRO A 162 16.85 21.69 34.05
C PRO A 162 15.64 22.50 34.54
N LYS A 163 14.92 23.24 33.68
CA LYS A 163 13.60 23.82 34.05
C LYS A 163 12.55 23.81 32.94
N ALA A 164 11.85 22.69 32.82
CA ALA A 164 10.48 22.66 32.30
C ALA A 164 9.68 21.52 32.95
N LYS A 165 8.60 21.84 33.67
CA LYS A 165 7.55 20.91 34.08
C LYS A 165 6.19 21.54 33.78
N ALA A 166 5.47 21.01 32.79
CA ALA A 166 4.01 21.06 32.64
C ALA A 166 3.53 20.17 31.46
N GLY A 167 2.85 19.06 31.77
CA GLY A 167 2.07 18.21 30.84
C GLY A 167 2.86 17.34 29.84
N PRO A 168 2.33 16.22 29.33
CA PRO A 168 2.98 15.43 28.31
C PRO A 168 2.87 16.19 26.98
N THR A 169 3.74 17.18 26.84
CA THR A 169 4.39 17.42 25.55
C THR A 169 4.95 16.08 25.09
N GLY A 170 4.98 15.81 23.79
CA GLY A 170 5.57 14.59 23.21
C GLY A 170 7.07 14.49 23.50
N ASP A 171 7.42 14.35 24.78
CA ASP A 171 8.75 14.29 25.32
C ASP A 171 9.21 12.86 25.07
N ALA A 172 10.20 12.70 24.20
CA ALA A 172 10.83 11.42 23.90
C ALA A 172 11.29 10.67 25.16
N ARG A 173 11.33 11.29 26.35
CA ARG A 173 11.47 10.61 27.63
C ARG A 173 10.47 9.50 27.90
N TRP A 174 9.22 9.57 27.40
CA TRP A 174 8.29 8.44 27.59
C TRP A 174 8.79 7.17 26.87
N LEU A 175 9.50 7.32 25.73
CA LEU A 175 10.13 6.20 25.04
C LEU A 175 11.24 5.59 25.90
N LEU A 176 12.00 6.44 26.60
CA LEU A 176 13.02 5.99 27.54
C LEU A 176 12.36 5.21 28.69
N THR A 177 11.26 5.71 29.25
CA THR A 177 10.50 5.01 30.30
C THR A 177 9.91 3.70 29.80
N ALA A 178 9.21 3.68 28.66
CA ALA A 178 8.55 2.48 28.14
C ALA A 178 9.54 1.38 27.73
N LYS A 179 10.73 1.76 27.21
CA LYS A 179 11.82 0.84 26.87
C LYS A 179 12.67 0.43 28.07
N SER A 180 12.64 1.18 29.17
CA SER A 180 13.50 0.92 30.32
C SER A 180 13.08 -0.35 31.05
N PRO A 181 13.90 -1.41 31.07
CA PRO A 181 13.60 -2.64 31.79
C PRO A 181 13.69 -2.46 33.31
N SER A 182 14.33 -1.38 33.78
CA SER A 182 14.45 -1.06 35.19
C SER A 182 13.25 -0.27 35.74
N GLU A 183 12.38 0.24 34.86
CA GLU A 183 11.15 0.91 35.27
C GLU A 183 10.07 -0.11 35.61
N PRO A 184 9.24 0.14 36.64
CA PRO A 184 8.10 -0.71 36.95
C PRO A 184 7.16 -0.87 35.75
N VAL A 185 6.58 -2.06 35.59
CA VAL A 185 5.62 -2.36 34.50
C VAL A 185 4.46 -1.35 34.49
N SER A 186 3.96 -0.95 35.66
CA SER A 186 2.92 0.08 35.78
C SER A 186 3.36 1.42 35.16
N ALA A 187 4.57 1.89 35.46
CA ALA A 187 5.10 3.14 34.90
C ALA A 187 5.27 3.07 33.38
N ARG A 188 5.65 1.90 32.85
CA ARG A 188 5.77 1.65 31.41
C ARG A 188 4.41 1.64 30.71
N VAL A 189 3.40 1.03 31.34
CA VAL A 189 2.01 1.01 30.85
C VAL A 189 1.39 2.41 30.90
N ASP A 190 1.61 3.16 31.98
CA ASP A 190 1.15 4.54 32.12
C ASP A 190 1.74 5.45 31.04
N ALA A 191 3.03 5.26 30.70
CA ALA A 191 3.70 5.98 29.63
C ALA A 191 3.05 5.71 28.26
N VAL A 192 2.74 4.45 27.93
CA VAL A 192 2.07 4.08 26.67
C VAL A 192 0.65 4.65 26.62
N ASN A 193 -0.10 4.54 27.72
CA ASN A 193 -1.47 5.06 27.82
C ASN A 193 -1.52 6.58 27.66
N ALA A 194 -0.55 7.30 28.22
CA ALA A 194 -0.46 8.76 28.08
C ALA A 194 -0.28 9.20 26.61
N VAL A 195 0.53 8.47 25.84
CA VAL A 195 0.73 8.74 24.40
C VAL A 195 -0.53 8.44 23.60
N GLY A 196 -1.16 7.29 23.85
CA GLY A 196 -2.42 6.91 23.20
C GLY A 196 -3.53 7.92 23.47
N ALA A 197 -3.68 8.38 24.71
CA ALA A 197 -4.62 9.43 25.09
C ALA A 197 -4.31 10.76 24.39
N TRP A 198 -3.03 11.14 24.28
CA TRP A 198 -2.60 12.36 23.61
C TRP A 198 -2.90 12.35 22.10
N LEU A 199 -2.58 11.26 21.40
CA LEU A 199 -2.89 11.09 19.97
C LEU A 199 -4.41 11.09 19.73
N SER A 200 -5.16 10.41 20.59
CA SER A 200 -6.63 10.33 20.50
C SER A 200 -7.28 11.71 20.66
N ALA A 201 -6.79 12.53 21.60
CA ALA A 201 -7.28 13.89 21.79
C ALA A 201 -6.99 14.80 20.59
N HIS A 202 -5.84 14.64 19.92
CA HIS A 202 -5.53 15.38 18.69
C HIS A 202 -6.44 14.93 17.54
N LEU A 203 -6.68 13.64 17.39
CA LEU A 203 -7.60 13.11 16.38
C LEU A 203 -9.03 13.62 16.60
N GLU A 204 -9.54 13.56 17.83
CA GLU A 204 -10.88 14.05 18.17
C GLU A 204 -11.03 15.55 17.88
N LYS A 205 -10.00 16.36 18.16
CA LYS A 205 -9.97 17.78 17.81
C LYS A 205 -10.06 18.02 16.31
N ILE A 206 -9.42 17.18 15.48
CA ILE A 206 -9.52 17.26 14.01
C ILE A 206 -10.91 16.85 13.54
N LEU A 207 -11.46 15.76 14.07
CA LEU A 207 -12.77 15.22 13.66
C LEU A 207 -13.95 16.12 14.04
N LYS A 208 -13.83 16.94 15.10
CA LYS A 208 -14.87 17.89 15.53
C LYS A 208 -14.92 19.18 14.71
N ARG A 209 -14.02 19.37 13.74
CA ARG A 209 -13.97 20.61 12.93
C ARG A 209 -15.13 20.67 11.93
N PRO A 210 -15.65 21.87 11.64
CA PRO A 210 -16.74 22.04 10.69
C PRO A 210 -16.32 21.65 9.26
N ALA A 211 -17.27 21.17 8.47
CA ALA A 211 -17.06 20.82 7.07
C ALA A 211 -16.58 22.06 6.29
N GLY A 212 -15.35 22.00 5.77
CA GLY A 212 -14.70 23.09 5.03
C GLY A 212 -13.25 23.36 5.46
N ASP A 213 -12.85 22.89 6.64
CA ASP A 213 -11.45 22.90 7.07
C ASP A 213 -10.75 21.63 6.55
N VAL A 214 -9.81 21.78 5.62
CA VAL A 214 -9.16 20.68 4.88
C VAL A 214 -7.91 20.12 5.56
N ALA A 215 -7.56 20.64 6.74
CA ALA A 215 -6.34 20.28 7.44
C ALA A 215 -6.37 18.81 7.90
N TRP A 216 -5.47 18.01 7.35
CA TRP A 216 -5.35 16.59 7.69
C TRP A 216 -4.74 16.39 9.09
N PHE A 217 -4.97 15.22 9.70
CA PHE A 217 -4.40 14.86 11.01
C PHE A 217 -2.86 14.99 11.04
N PHE A 218 -2.20 14.67 9.93
CA PHE A 218 -0.75 14.78 9.77
C PHE A 218 -0.25 16.20 9.48
N GLU A 219 -1.15 17.17 9.36
CA GLU A 219 -0.84 18.60 9.20
C GLU A 219 -0.97 19.37 10.53
N ASP A 220 -1.32 18.69 11.63
CA ASP A 220 -1.18 19.28 12.96
C ASP A 220 0.32 19.35 13.31
N GLN A 221 0.85 20.57 13.44
CA GLN A 221 2.28 20.85 13.70
C GLN A 221 2.84 20.08 14.90
N LYS A 222 1.99 19.74 15.89
CA LYS A 222 2.44 18.95 17.05
C LYS A 222 2.55 17.46 16.73
N VAL A 223 1.69 16.96 15.85
CA VAL A 223 1.75 15.58 15.34
C VAL A 223 2.96 15.44 14.41
N GLU A 224 3.16 16.39 13.49
CA GLU A 224 4.32 16.40 12.58
C GLU A 224 5.65 16.42 13.36
N ALA A 225 5.82 17.35 14.31
CA ALA A 225 7.03 17.40 15.14
C ALA A 225 7.24 16.14 15.99
N PHE A 226 6.17 15.47 16.41
CA PHE A 226 6.24 14.19 17.11
C PHE A 226 6.72 13.06 16.18
N LEU A 227 6.24 13.02 14.94
CA LEU A 227 6.65 12.03 13.94
C LEU A 227 8.10 12.25 13.48
N ASP A 228 8.50 13.50 13.22
CA ASP A 228 9.85 13.89 12.79
C ASP A 228 10.93 13.57 13.83
N ALA A 229 10.56 13.50 15.11
CA ALA A 229 11.46 13.07 16.17
C ALA A 229 11.79 11.56 16.13
N GLY A 230 11.33 10.81 15.12
CA GLY A 230 11.54 9.36 15.00
C GLY A 230 10.78 8.53 16.04
N VAL A 231 9.82 9.17 16.71
CA VAL A 231 9.09 8.58 17.85
C VAL A 231 8.09 7.52 17.38
N PHE A 232 7.61 7.62 16.13
CA PHE A 232 6.60 6.70 15.59
C PHE A 232 7.14 5.27 15.36
N ASP A 233 8.31 5.14 14.73
CA ASP A 233 9.00 3.85 14.55
C ASP A 233 9.33 3.24 15.92
N THR A 234 9.78 4.10 16.83
CA THR A 234 10.12 3.73 18.20
C THR A 234 8.88 3.28 19.00
N MET A 235 7.73 3.89 18.77
CA MET A 235 6.43 3.54 19.37
C MET A 235 5.94 2.19 18.86
N LEU A 236 6.00 1.97 17.54
CA LEU A 236 5.63 0.69 16.93
C LEU A 236 6.52 -0.43 17.49
N ASP A 237 7.83 -0.22 17.55
CA ASP A 237 8.76 -1.17 18.16
C ASP A 237 8.42 -1.48 19.62
N VAL A 238 8.08 -0.47 20.42
CA VAL A 238 7.71 -0.65 21.83
C VAL A 238 6.40 -1.42 21.98
N LEU A 239 5.39 -1.09 21.16
CA LEU A 239 4.11 -1.81 21.18
C LEU A 239 4.31 -3.27 20.77
N THR A 240 5.06 -3.52 19.70
CA THR A 240 5.41 -4.86 19.25
C THR A 240 6.16 -5.62 20.33
N HIS A 241 7.20 -5.03 20.94
CA HIS A 241 7.96 -5.67 22.02
C HIS A 241 7.11 -5.93 23.27
N THR A 242 6.22 -5.01 23.63
CA THR A 242 5.35 -5.14 24.81
C THR A 242 4.33 -6.25 24.60
N VAL A 243 3.69 -6.31 23.42
CA VAL A 243 2.77 -7.38 23.04
C VAL A 243 3.50 -8.73 23.03
N CYS A 244 4.69 -8.82 22.42
CA CYS A 244 5.48 -10.04 22.44
C CYS A 244 5.88 -10.47 23.86
N ALA A 245 6.22 -9.52 24.74
CA ALA A 245 6.58 -9.81 26.13
C ALA A 245 5.37 -10.30 26.95
N ILE A 246 4.18 -9.72 26.74
CA ILE A 246 2.93 -10.17 27.37
C ILE A 246 2.60 -11.58 26.89
N ILE A 247 2.62 -11.83 25.58
CA ILE A 247 2.37 -13.16 25.00
C ILE A 247 3.35 -14.20 25.59
N ALA A 248 4.64 -13.85 25.71
CA ALA A 248 5.65 -14.74 26.28
C ALA A 248 5.44 -15.00 27.79
N ALA A 249 5.04 -13.98 28.56
CA ALA A 249 4.74 -14.12 29.98
C ALA A 249 3.47 -14.96 30.22
N GLU A 250 2.42 -14.76 29.42
CA GLU A 250 1.19 -15.56 29.46
C GLU A 250 1.43 -17.00 29.00
N SER A 251 2.33 -17.21 28.02
CA SER A 251 2.73 -18.55 27.56
C SER A 251 3.67 -19.26 28.55
N GLY A 252 4.43 -18.52 29.36
CA GLY A 252 5.36 -19.04 30.37
C GLY A 252 4.73 -19.28 31.74
N GLY A 253 3.53 -18.74 32.02
CA GLY A 253 2.82 -18.90 33.30
C GLY A 253 2.22 -20.29 33.55
N GLY A 254 2.50 -21.27 32.70
CA GLY A 254 1.95 -22.63 32.78
C GLY A 254 2.84 -23.69 33.44
N GLU A 255 4.12 -23.41 33.72
CA GLU A 255 5.07 -24.47 34.11
C GLU A 255 5.80 -24.33 35.46
N ASP A 256 5.45 -23.37 36.32
CA ASP A 256 6.01 -23.29 37.69
C ASP A 256 4.93 -23.32 38.78
N ALA A 257 3.96 -24.23 38.64
CA ALA A 257 3.08 -24.68 39.72
C ALA A 257 3.19 -26.20 39.92
N LYS A 258 4.43 -26.72 40.05
CA LYS A 258 4.72 -28.03 40.64
C LYS A 258 6.23 -28.19 40.95
N ALA A 259 6.67 -27.58 42.04
CA ALA A 259 7.75 -28.08 42.90
C ALA A 259 7.64 -27.41 44.28
#